data_AF-A0A9D5ESA4-F1
#
_entry.id   AF-A0A9D5ESA4-F1
#
_cell.length_a   1.000
_cell.length_b   1.000
_cell.length_c   1.000
_cell.angle_alpha   90.00
_cell.angle_beta   90.00
_cell.angle_gamma   90.00
#
_symmetry.space_group_name_H-M   'P 1'
#
loop_
_entity.id
_entity.type
_entity.pdbx_description
1 polymer ?
#
loop_
_entity_poly.entity_id
_entity_poly.type
_entity_poly.pdbx_seq_one_letter_code
_entity_poly.pdbx_strand_id
1 'polypeptide(L)'
;MTLSDVLNAPTELEFEGTTYRLRQPNQMERGEYEQWVKKRSFDEIERREYKDEARRDRAHNLLVQDISAGVYDFDGVVVTKSFKDDNCFGKLLSIVLRDQGVTHEIGRRMMATARKQVMFAVTRRVFTDPKDWSLVAQLLELPGVPDSPAHESKSSSSSSIPRSTDTTSEASPTTNSSAASTSSEAPVASPS
;
A
#
# COMPACT_ATOMS: atom_id res chain seq x y z
N MET A 1 -0.90 -4.79 7.64
CA MET A 1 -2.25 -4.45 8.10
C MET A 1 -3.12 -4.39 6.86
N THR A 2 -4.10 -5.28 6.73
CA THR A 2 -4.96 -5.36 5.54
C THR A 2 -6.21 -4.49 5.73
N LEU A 3 -6.84 -4.08 4.63
CA LEU A 3 -8.09 -3.30 4.67
C LEU A 3 -9.21 -4.05 5.42
N SER A 4 -9.23 -5.37 5.26
CA SER A 4 -10.12 -6.25 5.99
C SER A 4 -9.89 -6.18 7.51
N ASP A 5 -8.67 -5.97 7.99
CA ASP A 5 -8.38 -5.82 9.42
C ASP A 5 -8.90 -4.49 10.00
N VAL A 6 -8.87 -3.40 9.20
CA VAL A 6 -9.34 -2.07 9.63
C VAL A 6 -10.87 -2.02 9.73
N LEU A 7 -11.57 -2.77 8.86
CA LEU A 7 -13.04 -2.82 8.84
C LEU A 7 -13.63 -3.96 9.70
N ASN A 8 -12.78 -4.84 10.25
CA ASN A 8 -13.19 -5.96 11.10
C ASN A 8 -13.38 -5.59 12.58
N ALA A 9 -13.04 -4.36 13.00
CA ALA A 9 -13.39 -3.90 14.33
C ALA A 9 -14.86 -3.44 14.32
N PRO A 10 -15.80 -4.13 15.01
CA PRO A 10 -17.17 -3.64 15.17
C PRO A 10 -17.11 -2.36 16.01
N THR A 11 -17.04 -1.24 15.32
CA THR A 11 -16.81 0.05 15.95
C THR A 11 -18.10 0.83 15.76
N GLU A 12 -18.80 1.07 16.86
CA GLU A 12 -19.83 2.09 16.87
C GLU A 12 -19.12 3.44 16.73
N LEU A 13 -19.47 4.19 15.67
CA LEU A 13 -18.89 5.48 15.36
C LEU A 13 -19.92 6.56 15.67
N GLU A 14 -19.70 7.33 16.72
CA GLU A 14 -20.54 8.48 17.02
C GLU A 14 -20.11 9.69 16.19
N PHE A 15 -21.04 10.26 15.42
CA PHE A 15 -20.82 11.47 14.65
C PHE A 15 -22.09 12.33 14.66
N GLU A 16 -21.95 13.60 15.04
CA GLU A 16 -23.07 14.56 15.15
C GLU A 16 -24.25 14.06 16.00
N GLY A 17 -23.95 13.33 17.09
CA GLY A 17 -24.98 12.79 17.99
C GLY A 17 -25.73 11.57 17.43
N THR A 18 -25.30 11.04 16.28
CA THR A 18 -25.82 9.80 15.70
C THR A 18 -24.76 8.71 15.81
N THR A 19 -25.15 7.54 16.33
CA THR A 19 -24.28 6.37 16.42
C THR A 19 -24.43 5.54 15.16
N TYR A 20 -23.35 5.44 14.39
CA TYR A 20 -23.28 4.64 13.18
C TYR A 20 -22.64 3.29 13.46
N ARG A 21 -23.24 2.23 12.93
CA ARG A 21 -22.69 0.87 13.07
C ARG A 21 -21.86 0.53 11.85
N LEU A 22 -20.54 0.50 12.03
CA LEU A 22 -19.61 0.02 11.00
C LEU A 22 -19.70 -1.50 10.89
N ARG A 23 -19.76 -1.98 9.65
CA ARG A 23 -19.72 -3.39 9.30
C ARG A 23 -18.70 -3.63 8.21
N GLN A 24 -18.32 -4.88 8.03
CA GLN A 24 -17.52 -5.26 6.88
C GLN A 24 -18.32 -5.04 5.58
N PRO A 25 -17.71 -4.45 4.53
CA PRO A 25 -18.36 -4.31 3.24
C PRO A 25 -18.60 -5.69 2.63
N ASN A 26 -19.80 -5.89 2.09
CA ASN A 26 -20.17 -7.10 1.35
C ASN A 26 -19.51 -7.10 -0.05
N GLN A 27 -19.56 -8.23 -0.75
CA GLN A 27 -18.91 -8.36 -2.07
C GLN A 27 -19.39 -7.32 -3.09
N MET A 28 -20.68 -6.98 -3.06
CA MET A 28 -21.27 -6.00 -3.99
C MET A 28 -20.75 -4.58 -3.72
N GLU A 29 -20.64 -4.20 -2.45
CA GLU A 29 -20.12 -2.89 -2.00
C GLU A 29 -18.63 -2.75 -2.29
N ARG A 30 -17.86 -3.83 -2.13
CA ARG A 30 -16.46 -3.88 -2.55
C ARG A 30 -16.33 -3.63 -4.05
N GLY A 31 -17.12 -4.33 -4.86
CA GLY A 31 -17.15 -4.14 -6.31
C GLY A 31 -17.60 -2.72 -6.72
N GLU A 32 -18.58 -2.15 -6.02
CA GLU A 32 -19.01 -0.76 -6.25
C GLU A 32 -17.87 0.23 -5.97
N TYR A 33 -17.14 0.03 -4.87
CA TYR A 33 -16.00 0.87 -4.54
C TYR A 33 -14.85 0.73 -5.54
N GLU A 34 -14.50 -0.50 -5.95
CA GLU A 34 -13.49 -0.74 -6.97
C GLU A 34 -13.84 -0.04 -8.30
N GLN A 35 -15.08 -0.17 -8.76
CA GLN A 35 -15.54 0.51 -9.98
C GLN A 35 -15.44 2.02 -9.85
N TRP A 36 -15.77 2.58 -8.68
CA TRP A 36 -15.63 4.00 -8.43
C TRP A 36 -14.16 4.45 -8.47
N VAL A 37 -13.24 3.69 -7.86
CA VAL A 37 -11.79 3.99 -7.91
C VAL A 37 -11.29 3.92 -9.35
N LYS A 38 -11.65 2.87 -10.11
CA LYS A 38 -11.30 2.70 -11.53
C LYS A 38 -11.77 3.90 -12.35
N LYS A 39 -13.06 4.26 -12.23
CA LYS A 39 -13.64 5.41 -12.93
C LYS A 39 -12.90 6.71 -12.59
N ARG A 40 -12.62 6.94 -11.31
CA ARG A 40 -11.87 8.12 -10.87
C ARG A 40 -10.47 8.19 -11.51
N SER A 41 -9.78 7.08 -11.63
CA SER A 41 -8.46 7.03 -12.28
C SER A 41 -8.54 7.34 -13.79
N PHE A 42 -9.58 6.87 -14.48
CA PHE A 42 -9.84 7.29 -15.86
C PHE A 42 -10.14 8.79 -15.94
N ASP A 43 -11.02 9.31 -15.08
CA ASP A 43 -11.35 10.74 -15.04
C ASP A 43 -10.11 11.62 -14.76
N GLU A 44 -9.17 11.14 -13.93
CA GLU A 44 -7.91 11.84 -13.61
C GLU A 44 -6.97 11.88 -14.82
N ILE A 45 -6.88 10.78 -15.58
CA ILE A 45 -6.18 10.78 -16.87
C ILE A 45 -6.87 11.74 -17.82
N GLU A 46 -8.19 11.72 -17.95
CA GLU A 46 -8.86 12.63 -18.90
C GLU A 46 -8.70 14.12 -18.57
N ARG A 47 -8.66 14.47 -17.29
CA ARG A 47 -8.50 15.86 -16.83
C ARG A 47 -7.06 16.34 -16.85
N ARG A 48 -6.08 15.44 -16.90
CA ARG A 48 -4.66 15.81 -16.91
C ARG A 48 -4.29 16.43 -18.25
N GLU A 49 -3.57 17.54 -18.22
CA GLU A 49 -2.99 18.12 -19.43
C GLU A 49 -1.80 17.28 -19.89
N TYR A 50 -1.88 16.77 -21.12
CA TYR A 50 -0.78 16.08 -21.79
C TYR A 50 -0.18 16.98 -22.86
N LYS A 51 1.14 16.85 -23.05
CA LYS A 51 1.86 17.54 -24.13
C LYS A 51 1.54 16.95 -25.50
N ASP A 52 1.12 15.69 -25.55
CA ASP A 52 0.88 14.90 -26.75
C ASP A 52 -0.12 13.77 -26.47
N GLU A 53 -0.98 13.46 -27.46
CA GLU A 53 -1.99 12.39 -27.36
C GLU A 53 -1.34 11.02 -27.10
N ALA A 54 -0.16 10.76 -27.68
CA ALA A 54 0.58 9.53 -27.46
C ALA A 54 1.01 9.30 -26.00
N ARG A 55 1.12 10.35 -25.17
CA ARG A 55 1.33 10.18 -23.71
C ARG A 55 0.02 9.86 -23.00
N ARG A 56 -1.10 10.43 -23.44
CA ARG A 56 -2.43 10.12 -22.91
C ARG A 56 -2.78 8.66 -23.18
N ASP A 57 -2.57 8.19 -24.41
CA ASP A 57 -2.81 6.79 -24.80
C ASP A 57 -1.95 5.82 -23.99
N ARG A 58 -0.68 6.16 -23.77
CA ARG A 58 0.20 5.37 -22.89
C ARG A 58 -0.32 5.31 -21.46
N ALA A 59 -0.77 6.44 -20.90
CA ALA A 59 -1.34 6.47 -19.56
C ALA A 59 -2.62 5.63 -19.46
N HIS A 60 -3.49 5.70 -20.48
CA HIS A 60 -4.70 4.90 -20.55
C HIS A 60 -4.39 3.39 -20.64
N ASN A 61 -3.42 3.01 -21.49
CA ASN A 61 -3.01 1.61 -21.64
C ASN A 61 -2.36 1.04 -20.37
N LEU A 62 -1.55 1.84 -19.67
CA LEU A 62 -0.97 1.46 -18.38
C LEU A 62 -2.07 1.23 -17.33
N LEU A 63 -3.09 2.10 -17.28
CA LEU A 63 -4.21 1.94 -16.37
C LEU A 63 -4.98 0.64 -16.65
N VAL A 64 -5.26 0.33 -17.93
CA VAL A 64 -5.93 -0.92 -18.32
C VAL A 64 -5.10 -2.14 -17.94
N GLN A 65 -3.77 -2.07 -18.11
CA GLN A 65 -2.86 -3.13 -17.71
C GLN A 65 -2.90 -3.36 -16.18
N ASP A 66 -2.84 -2.29 -15.39
CA ASP A 66 -2.91 -2.37 -13.92
C ASP A 66 -4.25 -2.93 -13.43
N ILE A 67 -5.36 -2.59 -14.11
CA ILE A 67 -6.68 -3.16 -13.83
C ILE A 67 -6.67 -4.67 -14.11
N SER A 68 -6.13 -5.09 -15.26
CA SER A 68 -6.05 -6.52 -15.60
C SER A 68 -5.14 -7.33 -14.67
N ALA A 69 -4.14 -6.67 -14.06
CA ALA A 69 -3.24 -7.26 -13.09
C ALA A 69 -3.82 -7.31 -11.65
N GLY A 70 -5.08 -6.91 -11.44
CA GLY A 70 -5.75 -6.94 -10.12
C GLY A 70 -5.26 -5.86 -9.16
N VAL A 71 -4.49 -4.87 -9.63
CA VAL A 71 -3.93 -3.81 -8.77
C VAL A 71 -5.04 -2.90 -8.21
N TYR A 72 -6.17 -2.84 -8.92
CA TYR A 72 -7.38 -2.09 -8.58
C TYR A 72 -8.46 -2.92 -7.88
N ASP A 73 -8.16 -4.15 -7.48
CA ASP A 73 -9.07 -4.97 -6.68
C ASP A 73 -9.13 -4.43 -5.25
N PHE A 74 -10.14 -4.81 -4.46
CA PHE A 74 -10.42 -4.23 -3.14
C PHE A 74 -9.23 -4.28 -2.17
N ASP A 75 -8.49 -5.39 -2.18
CA ASP A 75 -7.25 -5.58 -1.40
C ASP A 75 -5.98 -5.27 -2.22
N GLY A 76 -6.15 -4.76 -3.44
CA GLY A 76 -5.08 -4.35 -4.34
C GLY A 76 -4.32 -3.12 -3.85
N VAL A 77 -3.11 -2.92 -4.39
CA VAL A 77 -2.19 -1.89 -3.93
C VAL A 77 -2.75 -0.48 -4.13
N VAL A 78 -3.43 -0.22 -5.25
CA VAL A 78 -3.97 1.12 -5.55
C VAL A 78 -5.15 1.43 -4.65
N VAL A 79 -6.07 0.47 -4.47
CA VAL A 79 -7.22 0.65 -3.58
C VAL A 79 -6.75 0.84 -2.14
N THR A 80 -5.79 0.04 -1.67
CA THR A 80 -5.21 0.20 -0.33
C THR A 80 -4.55 1.56 -0.13
N LYS A 81 -3.80 2.06 -1.13
CA LYS A 81 -3.19 3.39 -1.07
C LYS A 81 -4.23 4.51 -1.09
N SER A 82 -5.34 4.32 -1.80
CA SER A 82 -6.41 5.32 -1.90
C SER A 82 -7.01 5.69 -0.53
N PHE A 83 -6.94 4.81 0.48
CA PHE A 83 -7.43 5.12 1.83
C PHE A 83 -6.64 6.21 2.56
N LYS A 84 -5.44 6.56 2.09
CA LYS A 84 -4.74 7.75 2.59
C LYS A 84 -5.52 9.04 2.27
N ASP A 85 -6.35 9.02 1.23
CA ASP A 85 -7.19 10.16 0.82
C ASP A 85 -8.54 10.15 1.53
N ASP A 86 -8.87 11.26 2.21
CA ASP A 86 -10.14 11.44 2.92
C ASP A 86 -11.36 11.29 1.99
N ASN A 87 -11.21 11.65 0.72
CA ASN A 87 -12.27 11.51 -0.28
C ASN A 87 -12.56 10.05 -0.63
N CYS A 88 -11.54 9.21 -0.70
CA CYS A 88 -11.67 7.80 -1.07
C CYS A 88 -12.22 6.99 0.11
N PHE A 89 -11.66 7.19 1.30
CA PHE A 89 -12.20 6.57 2.52
C PHE A 89 -13.64 7.04 2.82
N GLY A 90 -13.93 8.34 2.64
CA GLY A 90 -15.28 8.88 2.78
C GLY A 90 -16.28 8.27 1.80
N LYS A 91 -15.83 7.91 0.58
CA LYS A 91 -16.68 7.21 -0.39
C LYS A 91 -16.99 5.79 0.08
N LEU A 92 -15.98 5.07 0.58
CA LEU A 92 -16.20 3.74 1.15
C LEU A 92 -17.20 3.79 2.32
N LEU A 93 -17.06 4.76 3.23
CA LEU A 93 -18.03 4.96 4.33
C LEU A 93 -19.46 5.19 3.82
N SER A 94 -19.63 6.01 2.77
CA SER A 94 -20.96 6.25 2.18
C SER A 94 -21.58 5.01 1.53
N ILE A 95 -20.75 4.06 1.08
CA ILE A 95 -21.22 2.80 0.52
C ILE A 95 -21.64 1.86 1.65
N VAL A 96 -20.79 1.69 2.68
CA VAL A 96 -21.03 0.78 3.80
C VAL A 96 -22.18 1.24 4.70
N LEU A 97 -22.31 2.55 4.91
CA LEU A 97 -23.31 3.16 5.79
C LEU A 97 -24.50 3.74 4.99
N ARG A 98 -24.67 3.33 3.74
CA ARG A 98 -25.78 3.78 2.88
C ARG A 98 -27.14 3.54 3.54
N ASP A 99 -27.29 2.38 4.18
CA ASP A 99 -28.51 1.97 4.89
C ASP A 99 -28.83 2.87 6.10
N GLN A 100 -27.83 3.63 6.57
CA GLN A 100 -27.93 4.58 7.69
C GLN A 100 -28.00 6.04 7.22
N GLY A 101 -28.17 6.28 5.92
CA GLY A 101 -28.35 7.62 5.34
C GLY A 101 -27.06 8.44 5.17
N VAL A 102 -25.89 7.80 5.24
CA VAL A 102 -24.60 8.50 5.11
C VAL A 102 -24.31 8.83 3.65
N THR A 103 -24.25 10.12 3.32
CA THR A 103 -23.79 10.59 2.00
C THR A 103 -22.26 10.66 1.93
N HIS A 104 -21.73 10.84 0.72
CA HIS A 104 -20.27 10.98 0.53
C HIS A 104 -19.71 12.18 1.29
N GLU A 105 -20.45 13.29 1.33
CA GLU A 105 -20.05 14.50 2.07
C GLU A 105 -19.96 14.22 3.57
N ILE A 106 -20.94 13.49 4.13
CA ILE A 106 -20.95 13.10 5.55
C ILE A 106 -19.78 12.17 5.83
N GLY A 107 -19.58 11.12 5.03
CA GLY A 107 -18.45 10.20 5.18
C GLY A 107 -17.09 10.91 5.15
N ARG A 108 -16.91 11.89 4.24
CA ARG A 108 -15.71 12.72 4.20
C ARG A 108 -15.54 13.56 5.47
N ARG A 109 -16.61 14.16 5.99
CA ARG A 109 -16.58 14.94 7.24
C ARG A 109 -16.26 14.07 8.45
N MET A 110 -16.82 12.86 8.53
CA MET A 110 -16.51 11.88 9.57
C MET A 110 -15.00 11.62 9.59
N MET A 111 -14.41 11.37 8.42
CA MET A 111 -12.98 11.07 8.34
C MET A 111 -12.10 12.28 8.65
N ALA A 112 -12.46 13.48 8.17
CA ALA A 112 -11.75 14.71 8.51
C ALA A 112 -11.76 14.98 10.03
N THR A 113 -12.88 14.73 10.71
CA THR A 113 -12.99 14.86 12.16
C THR A 113 -12.18 13.80 12.90
N ALA A 114 -12.26 12.53 12.48
CA ALA A 114 -11.48 11.44 13.07
C ALA A 114 -9.96 11.70 12.94
N ARG A 115 -9.49 12.15 11.77
CA ARG A 115 -8.09 12.53 11.55
C ARG A 115 -7.66 13.68 12.45
N LYS A 116 -8.51 14.71 12.64
CA LYS A 116 -8.23 15.81 13.57
C LYS A 116 -8.14 15.33 15.02
N GLN A 117 -9.01 14.43 15.44
CA GLN A 117 -8.98 13.85 16.80
C GLN A 117 -7.73 13.02 17.03
N VAL A 118 -7.34 12.19 16.06
CA VAL A 118 -6.08 11.42 16.12
C VAL A 118 -4.89 12.36 16.18
N MET A 119 -4.81 13.36 15.30
CA MET A 119 -3.73 14.35 15.33
C MET A 119 -3.70 15.11 16.66
N PHE A 120 -4.84 15.52 17.19
CA PHE A 120 -4.89 16.19 18.49
C PHE A 120 -4.42 15.28 19.63
N ALA A 121 -4.82 14.00 19.63
CA ALA A 121 -4.37 13.03 20.63
C ALA A 121 -2.86 12.77 20.54
N VAL A 122 -2.34 12.66 19.31
CA VAL A 122 -0.91 12.51 19.02
C VAL A 122 -0.14 13.74 19.47
N THR A 123 -0.54 14.94 19.04
CA THR A 123 0.08 16.20 19.41
C THR A 123 0.06 16.42 20.92
N ARG A 124 -1.07 16.15 21.58
CA ARG A 124 -1.18 16.24 23.04
C ARG A 124 -0.20 15.27 23.73
N ARG A 125 -0.09 14.03 23.25
CA ARG A 125 0.83 13.03 23.80
C ARG A 125 2.29 13.47 23.67
N VAL A 126 2.66 13.97 22.49
CA VAL A 126 3.98 14.54 22.19
C VAL A 126 4.31 15.75 23.07
N PHE A 127 3.33 16.61 23.35
CA PHE A 127 3.54 17.75 24.26
C PHE A 127 3.75 17.30 25.71
N THR A 128 3.16 16.19 26.14
CA THR A 128 3.40 15.61 27.47
C THR A 128 4.73 14.86 27.59
N ASP A 129 5.20 14.19 26.53
CA ASP A 129 6.51 13.52 26.49
C ASP A 129 7.20 13.73 25.13
N PRO A 130 8.22 14.61 25.06
CA PRO A 130 8.94 14.89 23.82
C PRO A 130 9.66 13.67 23.22
N LYS A 131 9.89 12.60 24.00
CA LYS A 131 10.52 11.37 23.51
C LYS A 131 9.59 10.54 22.64
N ASP A 132 8.28 10.71 22.78
CA ASP A 132 7.27 10.06 21.93
C ASP A 132 7.22 10.68 20.51
N TRP A 133 7.86 11.84 20.28
CA TRP A 133 7.90 12.48 18.96
C TRP A 133 8.62 11.63 17.91
N SER A 134 9.67 10.89 18.29
CA SER A 134 10.39 10.03 17.35
C SER A 134 9.54 8.85 16.88
N LEU A 135 8.77 8.25 17.80
CA LEU A 135 7.80 7.20 17.48
C LEU A 135 6.65 7.72 16.61
N VAL A 136 6.15 8.92 16.91
CA VAL A 136 5.10 9.57 16.13
C VAL A 136 5.59 9.97 14.73
N ALA A 137 6.80 10.50 14.61
CA ALA A 137 7.41 10.86 13.34
C ALA A 137 7.68 9.63 12.45
N GLN A 138 8.12 8.53 13.07
CA GLN A 138 8.31 7.25 12.39
C GLN A 138 6.98 6.63 11.95
N LEU A 139 5.91 6.78 12.75
CA LEU A 139 4.57 6.30 12.42
C LEU A 139 3.86 7.14 11.34
N LEU A 140 4.17 8.43 11.24
CA LEU A 140 3.55 9.37 10.28
C LEU A 140 4.32 9.50 8.96
N GLU A 141 5.42 8.77 8.77
CA GLU A 141 6.27 8.80 7.57
C GLU A 141 6.60 10.24 7.10
N LEU A 142 6.81 11.18 8.03
CA LEU A 142 7.09 12.58 7.68
C LEU A 142 8.49 12.69 7.07
N PRO A 143 8.63 13.12 5.80
CA PRO A 143 9.94 13.25 5.18
C PRO A 143 10.68 14.44 5.78
N GLY A 144 11.76 14.18 6.53
CA GLY A 144 12.69 15.21 6.99
C GLY A 144 12.97 15.30 8.48
N VAL A 145 12.67 14.27 9.30
CA VAL A 145 13.28 14.18 10.63
C VAL A 145 14.70 13.64 10.45
N PRO A 146 15.76 14.41 10.78
CA PRO A 146 17.11 13.89 10.72
C PRO A 146 17.23 12.74 11.72
N ASP A 147 17.64 11.58 11.22
CA ASP A 147 18.12 10.50 12.06
C ASP A 147 19.24 11.04 12.95
N SER A 148 19.19 10.65 14.23
CA SER A 148 20.27 10.68 15.24
C SER A 148 20.21 11.82 16.28
N PRO A 149 20.62 11.50 17.51
CA PRO A 149 22.05 11.45 17.78
C PRO A 149 22.56 10.04 18.05
N ALA A 150 23.75 9.78 17.51
CA ALA A 150 24.58 8.63 17.78
C ALA A 150 24.78 8.44 19.29
N HIS A 151 24.42 7.26 19.79
CA HIS A 151 25.07 6.73 20.97
C HIS A 151 26.19 5.80 20.50
N GLU A 152 27.36 6.40 20.26
CA GLU A 152 28.63 5.69 20.38
C GLU A 152 28.77 5.21 21.82
N SER A 153 28.42 3.96 22.11
CA SER A 153 28.97 3.28 23.28
C SER A 153 30.25 2.57 22.86
N LYS A 154 31.35 3.33 22.90
CA LYS A 154 32.71 2.78 22.97
C LYS A 154 32.88 2.04 24.30
N SER A 155 33.28 0.77 24.23
CA SER A 155 34.27 0.09 25.09
C SER A 155 34.05 -1.43 25.04
N SER A 156 35.00 -2.36 25.06
CA SER A 156 36.46 -2.45 24.84
C SER A 156 36.79 -3.96 24.93
N SER A 157 37.67 -4.46 24.05
CA SER A 157 38.65 -5.56 24.27
C SER A 157 38.23 -6.99 24.66
N SER A 158 38.49 -7.95 23.75
CA SER A 158 39.48 -9.04 23.91
C SER A 158 39.51 -9.87 22.60
N SER A 159 40.55 -9.78 21.76
CA SER A 159 41.78 -10.59 21.77
C SER A 159 41.54 -12.11 21.88
N SER A 160 41.63 -12.83 20.76
CA SER A 160 42.13 -14.21 20.67
C SER A 160 42.39 -14.61 19.21
N ILE A 161 43.67 -14.68 18.84
CA ILE A 161 44.20 -15.30 17.61
C ILE A 161 44.25 -16.83 17.83
N PRO A 162 44.02 -17.67 16.80
CA PRO A 162 45.10 -18.57 16.36
C PRO A 162 45.16 -18.64 14.82
N ARG A 163 46.30 -18.29 14.20
CA ARG A 163 47.46 -19.16 13.88
C ARG A 163 47.26 -19.94 12.57
N SER A 164 47.99 -19.50 11.56
CA SER A 164 48.21 -20.14 10.26
C SER A 164 48.86 -21.51 10.38
N THR A 165 48.46 -22.42 9.50
CA THR A 165 49.34 -23.44 8.91
C THR A 165 48.98 -23.59 7.44
N ASP A 166 49.95 -23.28 6.58
CA ASP A 166 50.06 -23.66 5.17
C ASP A 166 49.75 -25.14 4.94
N THR A 167 49.24 -25.50 3.76
CA THR A 167 49.92 -26.41 2.81
C THR A 167 49.20 -26.40 1.46
N THR A 168 49.84 -25.74 0.51
CA THR A 168 50.06 -26.03 -0.94
C THR A 168 49.31 -27.16 -1.67
N SER A 169 48.85 -26.83 -2.89
CA SER A 169 48.92 -27.57 -4.19
C SER A 169 47.58 -27.46 -4.96
N GLU A 170 47.45 -26.62 -5.99
CA GLU A 170 47.95 -26.74 -7.38
C GLU A 170 47.04 -27.58 -8.31
N ALA A 171 46.82 -27.03 -9.53
CA ALA A 171 46.20 -27.58 -10.73
C ALA A 171 44.67 -27.36 -10.98
N SER A 172 44.37 -26.35 -11.82
CA SER A 172 43.33 -26.41 -12.87
C SER A 172 43.80 -27.37 -14.01
N PRO A 173 43.10 -27.57 -15.16
CA PRO A 173 41.69 -27.33 -15.55
C PRO A 173 41.05 -28.57 -16.24
N THR A 174 39.72 -28.64 -16.43
CA THR A 174 39.16 -29.35 -17.61
C THR A 174 37.77 -28.85 -18.02
N THR A 175 37.69 -28.50 -19.29
CA THR A 175 36.53 -28.28 -20.17
C THR A 175 35.58 -29.48 -20.25
N ASN A 176 34.26 -29.24 -20.40
CA ASN A 176 33.43 -29.96 -21.37
C ASN A 176 32.05 -29.31 -21.60
N SER A 177 31.93 -28.64 -22.75
CA SER A 177 30.96 -28.85 -23.83
C SER A 177 29.53 -29.40 -23.58
N SER A 178 28.58 -28.65 -24.17
CA SER A 178 27.46 -29.09 -25.01
C SER A 178 26.07 -29.39 -24.41
N ALA A 179 25.19 -28.40 -24.60
CA ALA A 179 23.88 -28.42 -25.29
C ALA A 179 23.03 -29.70 -25.36
N ALA A 180 21.74 -29.54 -25.01
CA ALA A 180 20.61 -30.02 -25.81
C ALA A 180 19.32 -29.27 -25.43
N SER A 181 18.84 -28.42 -26.33
CA SER A 181 17.47 -27.89 -26.31
C SER A 181 16.60 -28.81 -27.17
N THR A 182 15.59 -29.43 -26.58
CA THR A 182 14.59 -30.22 -27.30
C THR A 182 13.27 -29.45 -27.32
N SER A 183 13.01 -28.80 -28.44
CA SER A 183 11.69 -28.28 -28.82
C SER A 183 10.78 -29.47 -29.15
N SER A 184 9.60 -29.54 -28.52
CA SER A 184 8.53 -30.47 -28.90
C SER A 184 7.49 -29.73 -29.73
N GLU A 185 7.45 -30.09 -31.00
CA GLU A 185 6.48 -29.69 -32.02
C GLU A 185 5.28 -30.66 -31.94
N ALA A 186 4.06 -30.13 -31.84
CA ALA A 186 2.83 -30.92 -31.79
C ALA A 186 2.24 -31.06 -33.20
N PRO A 187 1.84 -32.27 -33.64
CA PRO A 187 1.25 -32.44 -34.96
C PRO A 187 -0.25 -32.11 -34.98
N VAL A 188 -0.62 -31.30 -35.97
CA VAL A 188 -1.98 -31.13 -36.48
C VAL A 188 -2.44 -32.43 -37.13
N ALA A 189 -3.61 -32.93 -36.73
CA ALA A 189 -4.33 -33.96 -37.46
C ALA A 189 -5.84 -33.65 -37.47
N SER A 190 -6.32 -33.21 -38.63
CA SER A 190 -7.65 -33.51 -39.18
C SER A 190 -7.36 -34.19 -40.52
N PRO A 191 -8.08 -35.25 -40.94
CA PRO A 191 -9.39 -35.00 -41.57
C PRO A 191 -10.41 -36.16 -41.50
N SER A 192 -11.70 -35.82 -41.54
CA SER A 192 -12.73 -36.25 -42.52
C SER A 192 -14.12 -36.07 -41.94
#